data_AF-A0A437MGL1-F1
#
_entry.id   AF-A0A437MGL1-F1
#
_cell.length_a   1.000
_cell.length_b   1.000
_cell.length_c   1.000
_cell.angle_alpha   90.00
_cell.angle_beta   90.00
_cell.angle_gamma   90.00
#
_symmetry.space_group_name_H-M   'P 1'
#
loop_
_entity.id
_entity.type
_entity.pdbx_description
1 polymer ?
#
loop_
_entity_poly.entity_id
_entity_poly.type
_entity_poly.pdbx_seq_one_letter_code
_entity_poly.pdbx_strand_id
1 'polypeptide(L)'
;MTAIANLSQATPRMREAAQRLEGQFLAQMFKPMFESVRRGTFSGGSAEEQWQPMLTEAFANSMARSGGIGIRDMVLRHMIQIQSNANEENRP
;
A
#
# COMPACT_ATOMS: atom_id res chain seq x y z
N MET A 1 16.76 21.40 10.38
CA MET A 1 15.57 21.06 11.17
C MET A 1 14.52 20.57 10.19
N THR A 2 14.44 19.27 9.95
CA THR A 2 13.56 18.70 8.90
C THR A 2 12.12 19.02 9.26
N ALA A 3 11.46 19.87 8.47
CA ALA A 3 10.04 20.15 8.66
C ALA A 3 9.29 18.82 8.59
N ILE A 4 8.55 18.48 9.65
CA ILE A 4 7.66 17.32 9.62
C ILE A 4 6.63 17.64 8.53
N ALA A 5 6.76 17.01 7.37
CA ALA A 5 5.88 17.27 6.23
C ALA A 5 4.42 17.15 6.68
N ASN A 6 3.68 18.25 6.58
CA ASN A 6 2.30 18.31 7.01
C ASN A 6 1.44 17.55 5.99
N LEU A 7 0.85 16.43 6.42
CA LEU A 7 0.00 15.60 5.58
C LEU A 7 -1.20 16.37 5.01
N SER A 8 -1.57 17.53 5.55
CA SER A 8 -2.60 18.41 4.98
C SER A 8 -2.30 18.85 3.54
N GLN A 9 -1.01 18.95 3.17
CA GLN A 9 -0.57 19.37 1.82
C GLN A 9 -0.75 18.27 0.77
N ALA A 10 -1.08 17.04 1.16
CA ALA A 10 -1.29 15.94 0.24
C ALA A 10 -2.58 16.14 -0.57
N THR A 11 -2.44 16.18 -1.89
CA THR A 11 -3.58 16.18 -2.83
C THR A 11 -4.35 14.86 -2.74
N PRO A 12 -5.65 14.82 -3.11
CA PRO A 12 -6.42 13.57 -3.15
C PRO A 12 -5.73 12.47 -3.98
N ARG A 13 -5.12 12.85 -5.10
CA ARG A 13 -4.37 11.92 -5.97
C ARG A 13 -3.15 11.32 -5.29
N MET A 14 -2.41 12.10 -4.49
CA MET A 14 -1.27 11.59 -3.72
C MET A 14 -1.73 10.62 -2.64
N ARG A 15 -2.84 10.91 -1.95
CA ARG A 15 -3.41 10.02 -0.93
C ARG A 15 -3.83 8.69 -1.53
N GLU A 16 -4.53 8.74 -2.66
CA GLU A 16 -4.95 7.54 -3.39
C GLU A 16 -3.75 6.72 -3.86
N ALA A 17 -2.74 7.36 -4.45
CA ALA A 17 -1.53 6.68 -4.91
C ALA A 17 -0.77 6.01 -3.75
N ALA A 18 -0.60 6.71 -2.63
CA ALA A 18 0.06 6.18 -1.44
C ALA A 18 -0.73 5.02 -0.81
N GLN A 19 -2.07 5.10 -0.78
CA GLN A 19 -2.92 4.01 -0.31
C GLN A 19 -2.85 2.79 -1.22
N ARG A 20 -2.83 2.97 -2.54
CA ARG A 20 -2.65 1.86 -3.49
C ARG A 20 -1.30 1.17 -3.31
N LEU A 21 -0.23 1.94 -3.08
CA LEU A 21 1.09 1.40 -2.79
C LEU A 21 1.07 0.56 -1.51
N GLU A 22 0.45 1.07 -0.44
CA GLU A 22 0.29 0.31 0.81
C GLU A 22 -0.53 -0.98 0.58
N GLY A 23 -1.58 -0.94 -0.23
CA GLY A 23 -2.35 -2.14 -0.62
C GLY A 23 -1.50 -3.18 -1.35
N GLN A 24 -0.70 -2.75 -2.33
CA GLN A 24 0.22 -3.65 -3.05
C GLN A 24 1.28 -4.23 -2.12
N PHE A 25 1.84 -3.42 -1.23
CA PHE A 25 2.81 -3.87 -0.23
C PHE A 25 2.20 -4.94 0.69
N LEU A 26 1.01 -4.67 1.26
CA LEU A 26 0.29 -5.63 2.10
C LEU A 26 -0.03 -6.92 1.35
N ALA A 27 -0.40 -6.84 0.07
CA ALA A 27 -0.65 -8.01 -0.76
C ALA A 27 0.62 -8.88 -0.91
N GLN A 28 1.81 -8.28 -1.06
CA GLN A 28 3.06 -9.05 -1.08
C GLN A 28 3.37 -9.67 0.28
N MET A 29 3.16 -8.93 1.38
CA MET A 29 3.44 -9.41 2.73
C MET A 29 2.49 -10.52 3.19
N PHE A 30 1.30 -10.61 2.59
CA PHE A 30 0.35 -11.68 2.87
C PHE A 30 0.61 -12.96 2.07
N LYS A 31 1.42 -12.93 1.01
CA LYS A 31 1.75 -14.13 0.23
C LYS A 31 2.24 -15.29 1.12
N PRO A 32 3.24 -15.11 2.01
CA PRO A 32 3.72 -16.20 2.85
C PRO A 32 2.68 -16.69 3.85
N MET A 33 1.81 -15.80 4.34
CA MET A 33 0.72 -16.18 5.23
C MET A 33 -0.25 -17.13 4.52
N PHE A 34 -0.64 -16.83 3.28
CA PHE A 34 -1.55 -17.66 2.51
C PHE A 34 -0.89 -18.92 1.92
N GLU A 35 0.42 -18.88 1.64
CA GLU A 35 1.21 -20.07 1.30
C GLU A 35 1.38 -21.00 2.52
N SER A 36 1.43 -20.45 3.74
CA SER A 36 1.52 -21.22 4.98
C SER A 36 0.21 -21.88 5.41
N VAL A 37 -0.93 -21.44 4.86
CA VAL A 37 -2.23 -22.11 5.07
C VAL A 37 -2.16 -23.46 4.38
N ARG A 38 -1.94 -24.48 5.20
CA ARG A 38 -1.69 -25.87 4.82
C ARG A 38 -2.78 -26.38 3.88
N ARG A 39 -2.37 -26.81 2.68
CA ARG A 39 -3.19 -27.62 1.76
C ARG A 39 -3.47 -28.97 2.44
N GLY A 40 -4.61 -29.10 3.10
CA GLY A 40 -5.07 -30.36 3.65
C GLY A 40 -5.50 -31.30 2.53
N THR A 41 -5.77 -32.58 2.84
CA THR A 41 -6.26 -33.57 1.85
C THR A 41 -7.54 -33.13 1.09
N PHE A 42 -8.23 -32.09 1.59
CA PHE A 42 -9.42 -31.48 0.98
C PHE A 42 -9.27 -29.98 0.65
N SER A 43 -8.09 -29.36 0.75
CA SER A 43 -7.84 -27.97 0.32
C SER A 43 -6.63 -27.87 -0.61
N GLY A 44 -6.63 -26.91 -1.55
CA GLY A 44 -5.58 -26.75 -2.55
C GLY A 44 -5.86 -27.38 -3.91
N GLY A 45 -7.13 -27.44 -4.32
CA GLY A 45 -7.48 -27.73 -5.72
C GLY A 45 -7.06 -26.57 -6.65
N SER A 46 -6.80 -26.85 -7.93
CA SER A 46 -6.36 -25.83 -8.92
C SER A 46 -7.32 -24.64 -9.06
N ALA A 47 -8.60 -24.82 -8.73
CA ALA A 47 -9.58 -23.73 -8.67
C ALA A 47 -9.31 -22.73 -7.53
N GLU A 48 -8.82 -23.21 -6.37
CA GLU A 48 -8.52 -22.38 -5.21
C GLU A 48 -7.23 -21.57 -5.45
N GLU A 49 -6.22 -22.17 -6.09
CA GLU A 49 -4.98 -21.49 -6.46
C GLU A 49 -5.20 -20.31 -7.43
N GLN A 50 -6.20 -20.41 -8.31
CA GLN A 50 -6.51 -19.33 -9.26
C GLN A 50 -7.17 -18.13 -8.57
N TRP A 51 -7.94 -18.35 -7.51
CA TRP A 51 -8.72 -17.28 -6.85
C TRP A 51 -8.01 -16.72 -5.62
N GLN A 52 -7.07 -17.47 -5.05
CA GLN A 52 -6.28 -17.07 -3.89
C GLN A 52 -5.54 -15.73 -4.07
N PRO A 53 -4.93 -15.40 -5.24
CA PRO A 53 -4.31 -14.09 -5.46
C PRO A 53 -5.34 -12.96 -5.42
N MET A 54 -6.52 -13.15 -6.02
CA MET A 54 -7.58 -12.14 -6.03
C MET A 54 -8.11 -11.89 -4.61
N LEU A 55 -8.28 -12.94 -3.81
CA LEU A 55 -8.69 -12.82 -2.41
C LEU A 55 -7.63 -12.11 -1.55
N THR A 56 -6.37 -12.45 -1.77
CA THR A 56 -5.22 -11.81 -1.09
C THR A 56 -5.19 -10.31 -1.38
N GLU A 57 -5.34 -9.94 -2.64
CA GLU A 57 -5.37 -8.55 -3.06
C GLU A 57 -6.60 -7.80 -2.51
N ALA A 58 -7.78 -8.42 -2.51
CA ALA A 58 -8.99 -7.83 -1.94
C ALA A 58 -8.83 -7.56 -0.44
N PHE A 59 -8.25 -8.52 0.30
CA PHE A 59 -8.00 -8.38 1.74
C PHE A 59 -6.97 -7.28 2.01
N ALA A 60 -5.84 -7.27 1.29
CA ALA A 60 -4.82 -6.23 1.40
C ALA A 60 -5.37 -4.83 1.12
N ASN A 61 -6.15 -4.68 0.05
CA ASN A 61 -6.77 -3.41 -0.31
C ASN A 61 -7.82 -2.96 0.72
N SER A 62 -8.57 -3.88 1.30
CA SER A 62 -9.53 -3.58 2.37
C SER A 62 -8.81 -3.08 3.63
N MET A 63 -7.70 -3.72 3.99
CA MET A 63 -6.87 -3.30 5.13
C MET A 63 -6.25 -1.92 4.90
N ALA A 64 -5.67 -1.67 3.72
CA ALA A 64 -5.12 -0.36 3.36
C ALA A 64 -6.18 0.76 3.42
N ARG A 65 -7.43 0.47 3.02
CA ARG A 65 -8.55 1.43 3.13
C ARG A 65 -9.00 1.68 4.56
N SER A 66 -9.01 0.65 5.40
CA SER A 66 -9.59 0.72 6.76
C SER A 66 -8.65 1.33 7.81
N GLY A 67 -7.44 1.72 7.41
CA GLY A 67 -6.46 2.34 8.31
C GLY A 67 -5.02 2.02 7.94
N GLY A 68 -4.79 0.89 7.26
CA GLY A 68 -3.47 0.45 6.83
C GLY A 68 -2.53 0.20 8.01
N ILE A 69 -1.23 0.23 7.74
CA ILE A 69 -0.17 0.07 8.76
C ILE A 69 0.70 1.33 8.89
N GLY A 70 0.32 2.42 8.22
CA GLY A 70 1.01 3.72 8.26
C GLY A 70 2.04 3.92 7.15
N ILE A 71 2.21 2.96 6.23
CA ILE A 71 3.11 3.11 5.07
C ILE A 71 2.59 4.20 4.15
N ARG A 72 1.28 4.30 3.96
CA ARG A 72 0.65 5.39 3.19
C ARG A 72 1.15 6.76 3.66
N ASP A 73 1.19 6.97 4.97
CA ASP A 73 1.53 8.28 5.54
C ASP A 73 3.02 8.59 5.40
N MET A 74 3.88 7.57 5.49
CA MET A 74 5.31 7.70 5.20
C MET A 74 5.56 8.06 3.73
N VAL A 75 4.90 7.36 2.81
CA VAL A 75 4.98 7.62 1.37
C VAL A 75 4.49 9.03 1.05
N LEU A 76 3.38 9.46 1.66
CA LEU A 76 2.86 10.82 1.49
C LEU A 76 3.85 11.90 1.91
N ARG A 77 4.54 11.73 3.05
CA ARG A 77 5.57 12.68 3.50
C ARG A 77 6.69 12.79 2.46
N HIS A 78 7.13 11.66 1.92
CA HIS A 78 8.16 11.65 0.89
C HIS A 78 7.70 12.32 -0.42
N MET A 79 6.47 12.03 -0.87
CA MET A 79 5.91 12.68 -2.07
C MET A 79 5.79 14.20 -1.90
N ILE A 80 5.38 14.67 -0.71
CA ILE A 80 5.32 16.11 -0.39
C ILE A 80 6.71 16.72 -0.44
N GLN A 81 7.71 16.06 0.13
CA GLN A 81 9.09 16.55 0.14
C GLN A 81 9.68 16.65 -1.28
N ILE A 82 9.42 15.64 -2.13
CA ILE A 82 9.87 15.67 -3.53
C ILE A 82 9.20 16.84 -4.26
N GLN A 83 7.90 17.05 -4.05
CA GLN A 83 7.15 18.13 -4.67
C GLN A 83 7.62 19.51 -4.18
N SER A 84 7.92 19.68 -2.89
CA SER A 84 8.42 20.95 -2.35
C SER A 84 9.77 21.31 -2.96
N ASN A 85 10.68 20.34 -3.05
CA ASN A 85 12.01 20.56 -3.61
C ASN A 85 11.93 20.89 -5.11
N ALA A 86 11.09 20.19 -5.86
CA ALA A 86 10.88 20.48 -7.28
C ALA A 86 10.26 21.87 -7.51
N ASN A 87 9.39 22.33 -6.59
CA ASN A 87 8.84 23.68 -6.66
C ASN A 87 9.87 24.76 -6.30
N GLU A 88 10.84 24.47 -5.43
CA GLU A 88 11.93 25.39 -5.07
C GLU A 88 12.95 25.55 -6.21
N GLU A 89 13.29 24.48 -6.91
CA GLU A 89 14.21 24.49 -8.06
C GLU A 89 13.66 25.29 -9.26
N ASN A 90 12.33 25.37 -9.40
CA ASN A 90 11.67 26.07 -10.51
C ASN A 90 11.34 27.55 -10.21
N ARG A 91 11.93 28.15 -9.17
CA ARG A 91 11.80 29.59 -8.89
C ARG A 91 12.88 30.36 -9.67
N PRO A 92 12.53 31.42 -10.42
CA PRO A 92 13.51 32.24 -11.15
C PRO A 92 14.44 33.00 -10.19
#